data_AF-A0A5C9BTY6-F1
#
_entry.id   AF-A0A5C9BTY6-F1
#
_cell.length_a   1.000
_cell.length_b   1.000
_cell.length_c   1.000
_cell.angle_alpha   90.00
_cell.angle_beta   90.00
_cell.angle_gamma   90.00
#
_symmetry.space_group_name_H-M   'P 1'
#
loop_
_entity.id
_entity.type
_entity.pdbx_description
1 polymer ?
#
loop_
_entity_poly.entity_id
_entity_poly.type
_entity_poly.pdbx_seq_one_letter_code
_entity_poly.pdbx_strand_id
1 'polypeptide(L)'
;MRFLLGLITFLAVSLCASAVVLAQNELAATTSPDFELDVLPIFTKFGCNAGACHGKQRGQNGFQLSLLAFDPDFDFDTLTKESRGRRLSVSQPEQSLLLLKPTGALPHGGGKRLEPNGTDFATLRNWVLSGMPRTIANAPKLQRISVEPTDAVLAANSQKPLKVTAHYSNGTTRDVTRLAQFQSNESAIAAVNDAGVISTNTITGESAVMARYMSQIAVCTVSMPLPNEVSKEVYEKLPRKNFIDEQVWQKLARLRLTPSAPAPDHTFLRRVFIDIIGRAPTADEAKQFLDDPSPNKREALVDHLLAQPDYAEHWANKWADLLRPNPYHVGIKSVLNYDAWIRDAFRKNKPYDQFVRELVSAKGSTWRNGSTNMFRDRRQPDELTTIVSQVFLGIRLECAKCHHHPFEKWAQDDFYSFAAYFSRIGRKGTGISAPISGSEEFVFTGKGGQVLHPVTQQAMPMRPLFGQAPEVAADQDPRDVLAAWITSRDNSFFTQVMVNRVWTDLMERGLVEPV
;
A
#
# COMPACT_ATOMS: atom_id res chain seq x y z
N MET A 1 -62.28 24.98 34.13
CA MET A 1 -61.95 23.54 33.94
C MET A 1 -61.17 23.25 32.65
N ARG A 2 -61.49 23.82 31.48
CA ARG A 2 -60.76 23.51 30.22
C ARG A 2 -59.29 23.97 30.19
N PHE A 3 -58.93 25.06 30.87
CA PHE A 3 -57.55 25.54 30.94
C PHE A 3 -56.64 24.69 31.84
N LEU A 4 -57.19 24.08 32.90
CA LEU A 4 -56.41 23.24 33.82
C LEU A 4 -56.04 21.89 33.20
N LEU A 5 -56.95 21.30 32.40
CA LEU A 5 -56.65 20.06 31.69
C LEU A 5 -55.54 20.24 30.65
N GLY A 6 -55.55 21.34 29.88
CA GLY A 6 -54.54 21.58 28.85
C GLY A 6 -53.10 21.74 29.39
N LEU A 7 -52.96 22.35 30.58
CA LEU A 7 -51.64 22.52 31.22
C LEU A 7 -51.09 21.19 31.76
N ILE A 8 -51.96 20.32 32.28
CA ILE A 8 -51.59 19.00 32.79
C ILE A 8 -51.15 18.08 31.64
N THR A 9 -51.82 18.13 30.49
CA THR A 9 -51.42 17.33 29.31
C THR A 9 -50.10 17.80 28.72
N PHE A 10 -49.81 19.11 28.70
CA PHE A 10 -48.55 19.64 28.18
C PHE A 10 -47.35 19.33 29.10
N LEU A 11 -47.53 19.39 30.42
CA LEU A 11 -46.50 18.95 31.37
C LEU A 11 -46.26 17.44 31.28
N ALA A 12 -47.30 16.62 31.15
CA ALA A 12 -47.16 15.17 31.06
C ALA A 12 -46.41 14.72 29.79
N VAL A 13 -46.65 15.38 28.65
CA VAL A 13 -45.95 15.08 27.38
C VAL A 13 -44.48 15.54 27.43
N SER A 14 -44.19 16.70 28.04
CA SER A 14 -42.82 17.21 28.21
C SER A 14 -42.00 16.36 29.20
N LEU A 15 -42.62 15.90 30.30
CA LEU A 15 -41.99 14.95 31.24
C LEU A 15 -41.77 13.58 30.59
N CYS A 16 -42.70 13.07 29.78
CA CYS A 16 -42.49 11.81 29.06
C CYS A 16 -41.39 11.91 28.00
N ALA A 17 -41.32 13.01 27.24
CA ALA A 17 -40.25 13.22 26.26
C ALA A 17 -38.87 13.33 26.92
N SER A 18 -38.79 14.03 28.06
CA SER A 18 -37.56 14.15 28.86
C SER A 18 -37.15 12.82 29.49
N ALA A 19 -38.11 12.03 29.97
CA ALA A 19 -37.88 10.70 30.53
C ALA A 19 -37.45 9.67 29.46
N VAL A 20 -37.96 9.78 28.22
CA VAL A 20 -37.53 8.93 27.09
C VAL A 20 -36.12 9.29 26.63
N VAL A 21 -35.74 10.58 26.62
CA VAL A 21 -34.36 11.01 26.32
C VAL A 21 -33.38 10.61 27.44
N LEU A 22 -33.79 10.72 28.70
CA LEU A 22 -33.01 10.24 29.86
C LEU A 22 -32.87 8.72 29.85
N ALA A 23 -33.94 7.97 29.55
CA ALA A 23 -33.90 6.51 29.45
C ALA A 23 -33.07 6.04 28.24
N GLN A 24 -33.07 6.76 27.11
CA GLN A 24 -32.17 6.47 25.99
C GLN A 24 -30.69 6.73 26.33
N ASN A 25 -30.41 7.78 27.12
CA ASN A 25 -29.06 8.03 27.64
C ASN A 25 -28.62 7.02 28.71
N GLU A 26 -29.53 6.52 29.54
CA GLU A 26 -29.24 5.46 30.52
C GLU A 26 -29.09 4.09 29.87
N LEU A 27 -29.88 3.75 28.84
CA LEU A 27 -29.69 2.53 28.06
C LEU A 27 -28.36 2.54 27.29
N ALA A 28 -27.93 3.69 26.76
CA ALA A 28 -26.59 3.83 26.16
C ALA A 28 -25.44 3.71 27.18
N ALA A 29 -25.72 3.90 28.48
CA ALA A 29 -24.75 3.74 29.57
C ALA A 29 -24.55 2.28 30.03
N THR A 30 -25.27 1.30 29.46
CA THR A 30 -25.25 -0.10 29.91
C THR A 30 -24.37 -1.05 29.10
N THR A 31 -23.86 -0.65 27.93
CA THR A 31 -22.92 -1.47 27.16
C THR A 31 -21.49 -1.01 27.39
N SER A 32 -20.70 -1.87 28.03
CA SER A 32 -19.27 -1.66 28.19
C SER A 32 -18.61 -1.53 26.81
N PRO A 33 -17.81 -0.47 26.55
CA PRO A 33 -17.11 -0.33 25.28
C PRO A 33 -16.12 -1.48 25.06
N ASP A 34 -16.05 -2.01 23.84
CA ASP A 34 -15.03 -2.99 23.47
C ASP A 34 -13.71 -2.26 23.16
N PHE A 35 -12.60 -2.83 23.64
CA PHE A 35 -11.30 -2.20 23.47
C PHE A 35 -10.90 -2.05 22.00
N GLU A 36 -11.12 -3.09 21.19
CA GLU A 36 -10.67 -3.10 19.80
C GLU A 36 -11.62 -2.34 18.89
N LEU A 37 -12.93 -2.44 19.16
CA LEU A 37 -13.96 -1.84 18.31
C LEU A 37 -14.25 -0.37 18.62
N ASP A 38 -14.13 0.06 19.87
CA ASP A 38 -14.61 1.35 20.33
C ASP A 38 -13.49 2.23 20.92
N VAL A 39 -12.46 1.64 21.53
CA VAL A 39 -11.35 2.37 22.18
C VAL A 39 -10.15 2.59 21.26
N LEU A 40 -9.59 1.53 20.66
CA LEU A 40 -8.43 1.63 19.76
C LEU A 40 -8.61 2.60 18.59
N PRO A 41 -9.79 2.68 17.94
CA PRO A 41 -10.00 3.63 16.85
C PRO A 41 -9.80 5.08 17.27
N ILE A 42 -10.07 5.43 18.53
CA ILE A 42 -9.89 6.79 19.06
C ILE A 42 -8.41 7.17 19.01
N PHE A 43 -7.50 6.28 19.43
CA PHE A 43 -6.06 6.56 19.38
C PHE A 43 -5.57 6.78 17.95
N THR A 44 -6.13 6.03 17.00
CA THR A 44 -5.82 6.20 15.58
C THR A 44 -6.36 7.53 15.07
N LYS A 45 -7.65 7.82 15.26
CA LYS A 45 -8.30 9.07 14.83
C LYS A 45 -7.50 10.31 15.24
N PHE A 46 -7.11 10.38 16.51
CA PHE A 46 -6.40 11.55 17.06
C PHE A 46 -4.87 11.48 16.92
N GLY A 47 -4.35 10.45 16.25
CA GLY A 47 -2.92 10.30 15.97
C GLY A 47 -2.06 9.94 17.18
N CYS A 48 -2.66 9.51 18.29
CA CYS A 48 -1.93 9.12 19.50
C CYS A 48 -0.97 7.95 19.24
N ASN A 49 -1.40 6.99 18.42
CA ASN A 49 -0.63 5.82 18.01
C ASN A 49 0.04 5.99 16.63
N ALA A 50 0.25 7.23 16.16
CA ALA A 50 1.01 7.52 14.95
C ALA A 50 2.53 7.48 15.22
N GLY A 51 3.33 7.31 14.16
CA GLY A 51 4.81 7.24 14.26
C GLY A 51 5.46 8.51 14.83
N ALA A 52 4.78 9.66 14.75
CA ALA A 52 5.22 10.92 15.37
C ALA A 52 4.89 11.02 16.87
N CYS A 53 4.10 10.09 17.43
CA CYS A 53 3.64 10.06 18.81
C CYS A 53 4.00 8.70 19.47
N HIS A 54 3.05 8.03 20.11
CA HIS A 54 3.30 6.78 20.83
C HIS A 54 3.44 5.56 19.93
N GLY A 55 3.04 5.66 18.65
CA GLY A 55 3.26 4.62 17.62
C GLY A 55 4.70 4.52 17.10
N LYS A 56 5.62 5.34 17.61
CA LYS A 56 7.05 5.27 17.29
C LYS A 56 7.63 3.96 17.82
N GLN A 57 8.64 3.40 17.15
CA GLN A 57 9.26 2.10 17.51
C GLN A 57 9.72 1.96 18.97
N ARG A 58 10.05 3.06 19.65
CA ARG A 58 10.42 3.09 21.09
C ARG A 58 9.40 3.82 21.97
N GLY A 59 8.23 4.12 21.43
CA GLY A 59 7.24 5.02 22.03
C GLY A 59 7.78 6.42 22.29
N GLN A 60 7.14 7.11 23.24
CA GLN A 60 7.58 8.39 23.78
C GLN A 60 7.46 8.40 25.30
N ASN A 61 8.52 8.86 25.97
CA ASN A 61 8.58 9.02 27.42
C ASN A 61 8.15 7.75 28.19
N GLY A 62 8.60 6.59 27.70
CA GLY A 62 8.28 5.28 28.30
C GLY A 62 6.83 4.81 28.10
N PHE A 63 6.08 5.40 27.17
CA PHE A 63 4.77 4.93 26.74
C PHE A 63 4.75 4.68 25.23
N GLN A 64 4.39 3.46 24.85
CA GLN A 64 4.39 2.98 23.47
C GLN A 64 3.01 2.42 23.12
N LEU A 65 2.59 2.62 21.88
CA LEU A 65 1.46 1.93 21.28
C LEU A 65 1.96 1.29 19.98
N SER A 66 1.28 0.24 19.53
CA SER A 66 1.39 -0.28 18.19
C SER A 66 1.06 0.84 17.21
N LEU A 67 1.82 0.93 16.12
CA LEU A 67 1.55 1.91 15.07
C LEU A 67 0.14 1.64 14.53
N LEU A 68 -0.73 2.66 14.45
CA LEU A 68 -2.06 2.59 13.80
C LEU A 68 -2.96 1.40 14.23
N ALA A 69 -2.84 0.97 15.48
CA ALA A 69 -3.66 -0.11 16.09
C ALA A 69 -3.48 -1.48 15.41
N PHE A 70 -2.26 -1.77 14.95
CA PHE A 70 -1.94 -3.04 14.31
C PHE A 70 -1.74 -4.21 15.29
N ASP A 71 -1.42 -3.94 16.55
CA ASP A 71 -1.31 -4.97 17.60
C ASP A 71 -2.18 -4.59 18.81
N PRO A 72 -3.48 -4.96 18.76
CA PRO A 72 -4.43 -4.69 19.84
C PRO A 72 -4.04 -5.30 21.20
N ASP A 73 -3.39 -6.47 21.22
CA ASP A 73 -3.01 -7.11 22.48
C ASP A 73 -1.85 -6.39 23.15
N PHE A 74 -0.83 -6.01 22.37
CA PHE A 74 0.24 -5.15 22.83
C PHE A 74 -0.30 -3.81 23.36
N ASP A 75 -1.18 -3.16 22.60
CA ASP A 75 -1.77 -1.87 23.00
C ASP A 75 -2.52 -1.95 24.33
N PHE A 76 -3.32 -3.01 24.50
CA PHE A 76 -4.07 -3.22 25.73
C PHE A 76 -3.13 -3.41 26.93
N ASP A 77 -2.10 -4.24 26.78
CA ASP A 77 -1.14 -4.53 27.85
C ASP A 77 -0.32 -3.30 28.22
N THR A 78 0.10 -2.49 27.25
CA THR A 78 0.82 -1.24 27.52
C THR A 78 -0.06 -0.20 28.22
N LEU A 79 -1.36 -0.15 27.89
CA LEU A 79 -2.31 0.75 28.55
C LEU A 79 -2.63 0.30 29.99
N THR A 80 -2.86 -1.00 30.19
CA THR A 80 -3.45 -1.52 31.44
C THR A 80 -2.44 -2.10 32.43
N LYS A 81 -1.33 -2.68 31.97
CA LYS A 81 -0.40 -3.44 32.81
C LYS A 81 0.93 -2.72 33.04
N GLU A 82 1.49 -2.11 31.99
CA GLU A 82 2.79 -1.46 32.07
C GLU A 82 2.84 -0.31 33.08
N SER A 83 4.06 0.06 33.51
CA SER A 83 4.28 1.12 34.50
C SER A 83 3.48 0.89 35.80
N ARG A 84 3.18 -0.38 36.13
CA ARG A 84 2.35 -0.78 37.28
C ARG A 84 0.93 -0.21 37.22
N GLY A 85 0.34 -0.15 36.02
CA GLY A 85 -1.04 0.32 35.81
C GLY A 85 -1.26 1.83 36.03
N ARG A 86 -0.20 2.62 36.26
CA ARG A 86 -0.29 4.06 36.62
C ARG A 86 -1.00 4.96 35.59
N ARG A 87 -1.32 4.45 34.40
CA ARG A 87 -1.95 5.22 33.33
C ARG A 87 -3.46 5.34 33.50
N LEU A 88 -4.06 4.39 34.22
CA LEU A 88 -5.51 4.23 34.33
C LEU A 88 -5.90 4.09 35.81
N SER A 89 -7.01 4.72 36.18
CA SER A 89 -7.58 4.65 37.53
C SER A 89 -9.04 4.26 37.44
N VAL A 90 -9.37 3.02 37.79
CA VAL A 90 -10.76 2.52 37.72
C VAL A 90 -11.65 3.23 38.76
N SER A 91 -11.12 3.55 39.93
CA SER A 91 -11.87 4.23 40.99
C SER A 91 -12.05 5.73 40.75
N GLN A 92 -11.21 6.34 39.91
CA GLN A 92 -11.32 7.74 39.49
C GLN A 92 -10.96 7.88 38.00
N PRO A 93 -11.83 7.43 37.07
CA PRO A 93 -11.49 7.35 35.66
C PRO A 93 -11.07 8.67 35.04
N GLU A 94 -11.70 9.78 35.42
CA GLU A 94 -11.35 11.13 34.98
C GLU A 94 -9.92 11.54 35.36
N GLN A 95 -9.34 10.94 36.41
CA GLN A 95 -7.96 11.15 36.83
C GLN A 95 -6.95 10.26 36.11
N SER A 96 -7.41 9.40 35.19
CA SER A 96 -6.53 8.59 34.36
C SER A 96 -5.66 9.47 33.48
N LEU A 97 -4.35 9.21 33.44
CA LEU A 97 -3.43 9.93 32.54
C LEU A 97 -3.85 9.79 31.07
N LEU A 98 -4.50 8.68 30.71
CA LEU A 98 -5.08 8.44 29.40
C LEU A 98 -6.15 9.49 29.01
N LEU A 99 -6.83 10.10 29.99
CA LEU A 99 -7.83 11.15 29.75
C LEU A 99 -7.24 12.54 29.97
N LEU A 100 -6.48 12.73 31.04
CA LEU A 100 -5.94 14.04 31.42
C LEU A 100 -4.97 14.63 30.40
N LYS A 101 -4.08 13.81 29.83
CA LYS A 101 -3.08 14.29 28.85
C LYS A 101 -3.69 14.71 27.52
N PRO A 102 -4.48 13.87 26.82
CA PRO A 102 -5.06 14.27 25.54
C PRO A 102 -6.12 15.36 25.68
N THR A 103 -6.75 15.56 26.83
CA THR A 103 -7.65 16.72 27.04
C THR A 103 -6.93 18.03 27.34
N GLY A 104 -5.62 17.98 27.60
CA GLY A 104 -4.82 19.13 28.00
C GLY A 104 -4.99 19.53 29.46
N ALA A 105 -5.70 18.73 30.28
CA ALA A 105 -5.79 18.94 31.73
C ALA A 105 -4.44 18.71 32.44
N LEU A 106 -3.55 17.91 31.84
CA LEU A 106 -2.14 17.83 32.20
C LEU A 106 -1.24 18.17 31.02
N PRO A 107 -0.04 18.75 31.25
CA PRO A 107 0.93 19.01 30.20
C PRO A 107 1.25 17.75 29.38
N HIS A 108 1.13 17.89 28.07
CA HIS A 108 1.37 16.81 27.12
C HIS A 108 2.05 17.37 25.88
N GLY A 109 3.22 16.83 25.53
CA GLY A 109 3.99 17.27 24.36
C GLY A 109 3.26 17.10 23.03
N GLY A 110 2.28 16.19 22.96
CA GLY A 110 1.41 16.03 21.81
C GLY A 110 0.28 17.06 21.71
N GLY A 111 0.12 17.95 22.69
CA GLY A 111 -0.96 18.93 22.77
C GLY A 111 -2.33 18.35 23.13
N LYS A 112 -3.37 19.18 23.07
CA LYS A 112 -4.77 18.78 23.21
C LYS A 112 -5.21 18.01 21.95
N ARG A 113 -5.80 16.85 22.17
CA ARG A 113 -6.27 15.88 21.17
C ARG A 113 -7.73 15.49 21.36
N LEU A 114 -8.23 15.52 22.59
CA LEU A 114 -9.61 15.14 22.93
C LEU A 114 -10.35 16.31 23.56
N GLU A 115 -11.65 16.37 23.30
CA GLU A 115 -12.56 17.28 23.99
C GLU A 115 -13.04 16.64 25.30
N PRO A 116 -12.91 17.32 26.47
CA PRO A 116 -13.31 16.77 27.77
C PRO A 116 -14.78 16.32 27.84
N ASN A 117 -15.65 16.99 27.08
CA ASN A 117 -17.10 16.70 27.05
C ASN A 117 -17.51 15.97 25.75
N GLY A 118 -16.54 15.45 25.00
CA GLY A 118 -16.78 14.78 23.72
C GLY A 118 -17.16 13.30 23.87
N THR A 119 -17.76 12.74 22.81
CA THR A 119 -18.15 11.33 22.76
C THR A 119 -16.95 10.40 22.97
N ASP A 120 -15.80 10.69 22.37
CA ASP A 120 -14.61 9.85 22.49
C ASP A 120 -14.04 9.83 23.91
N PHE A 121 -14.08 10.97 24.61
CA PHE A 121 -13.74 11.03 26.02
C PHE A 121 -14.68 10.16 26.86
N ALA A 122 -15.99 10.26 26.61
CA ALA A 122 -16.98 9.43 27.30
C ALA A 122 -16.76 7.94 27.05
N THR A 123 -16.45 7.53 25.81
CA THR A 123 -16.11 6.13 25.48
C THR A 123 -14.90 5.64 26.27
N LEU A 124 -13.79 6.38 26.25
CA LEU A 124 -12.59 6.01 27.00
C LEU A 124 -12.85 5.94 28.50
N ARG A 125 -13.56 6.93 29.05
CA ARG A 125 -13.95 6.95 30.47
C ARG A 125 -14.82 5.75 30.83
N ASN A 126 -15.83 5.45 30.03
CA ASN A 126 -16.77 4.35 30.28
C ASN A 126 -16.07 2.98 30.17
N TRP A 127 -15.09 2.84 29.28
CA TRP A 127 -14.23 1.64 29.22
C TRP A 127 -13.42 1.47 30.51
N VAL A 128 -12.80 2.55 31.02
CA VAL A 128 -12.07 2.51 32.29
C VAL A 128 -13.01 2.21 33.47
N LEU A 129 -14.17 2.88 33.54
CA LEU A 129 -15.22 2.64 34.55
C LEU A 129 -15.68 1.18 34.57
N SER A 130 -15.72 0.53 33.40
CA SER A 130 -16.13 -0.87 33.26
C SER A 130 -15.05 -1.88 33.67
N GLY A 131 -13.91 -1.42 34.20
CA GLY A 131 -12.78 -2.28 34.55
C GLY A 131 -11.90 -2.67 33.36
N MET A 132 -11.98 -1.92 32.25
CA MET A 132 -11.11 -2.07 31.06
C MET A 132 -11.16 -3.48 30.45
N PRO A 133 -12.34 -3.98 30.03
CA PRO A 133 -12.41 -5.29 29.37
C PRO A 133 -11.58 -5.29 28.08
N ARG A 134 -10.77 -6.35 27.89
CA ARG A 134 -9.93 -6.53 26.68
C ARG A 134 -10.77 -6.87 25.45
N THR A 135 -11.72 -7.77 25.60
CA THR A 135 -12.55 -8.26 24.49
C THR A 135 -13.89 -8.67 25.05
N ILE A 136 -14.96 -8.26 24.39
CA ILE A 136 -16.30 -8.80 24.66
C ILE A 136 -16.40 -10.17 24.00
N ALA A 137 -17.00 -11.17 24.66
CA ALA A 137 -17.13 -12.50 24.10
C ALA A 137 -17.78 -12.46 22.70
N ASN A 138 -17.16 -13.13 21.73
CA ASN A 138 -17.57 -13.12 20.31
C ASN A 138 -17.55 -11.74 19.63
N ALA A 139 -16.71 -10.81 20.11
CA ALA A 139 -16.52 -9.53 19.43
C ALA A 139 -16.08 -9.75 17.96
N PRO A 140 -16.76 -9.11 16.99
CA PRO A 140 -16.38 -9.21 15.60
C PRO A 140 -14.99 -8.61 15.33
N LYS A 141 -14.25 -9.15 14.36
CA LYS A 141 -12.98 -8.59 13.90
C LYS A 141 -13.19 -7.72 12.66
N LEU A 142 -12.51 -6.57 12.59
CA LEU A 142 -12.51 -5.71 11.41
C LEU A 142 -11.88 -6.45 10.22
N GLN A 143 -12.60 -6.56 9.10
CA GLN A 143 -12.09 -7.21 7.88
C GLN A 143 -11.63 -6.21 6.82
N ARG A 144 -12.39 -5.13 6.62
CA ARG A 144 -12.10 -4.06 5.65
C ARG A 144 -12.92 -2.81 5.96
N ILE A 145 -12.58 -1.71 5.28
CA ILE A 145 -13.46 -0.54 5.18
C ILE A 145 -13.87 -0.28 3.73
N SER A 146 -14.96 0.44 3.53
CA SER A 146 -15.35 1.05 2.25
C SER A 146 -15.58 2.54 2.43
N VAL A 147 -15.35 3.31 1.38
CA VAL A 147 -15.64 4.75 1.33
C VAL A 147 -16.66 5.03 0.23
N GLU A 148 -17.65 5.86 0.53
CA GLU A 148 -18.68 6.30 -0.42
C GLU A 148 -18.71 7.83 -0.49
N PRO A 149 -18.67 8.43 -1.70
CA PRO A 149 -18.44 7.77 -2.98
C PRO A 149 -17.02 7.17 -3.11
N THR A 150 -16.86 6.11 -3.91
CA THR A 150 -15.54 5.60 -4.33
C THR A 150 -14.94 6.44 -5.47
N ASP A 151 -15.79 7.12 -6.23
CA ASP A 151 -15.43 7.97 -7.37
C ASP A 151 -16.37 9.18 -7.42
N ALA A 152 -15.81 10.38 -7.57
CA ALA A 152 -16.57 11.62 -7.62
C ALA A 152 -16.02 12.58 -8.68
N VAL A 153 -16.90 13.15 -9.48
CA VAL A 153 -16.60 14.30 -10.33
C VAL A 153 -17.21 15.53 -9.67
N LEU A 154 -16.38 16.51 -9.32
CA LEU A 154 -16.82 17.72 -8.61
C LEU A 154 -16.52 18.97 -9.45
N ALA A 155 -17.40 19.96 -9.37
CA ALA A 155 -17.14 21.28 -9.94
C ALA A 155 -16.16 22.07 -9.05
N ALA A 156 -15.68 23.21 -9.53
CA ALA A 156 -14.88 24.13 -8.73
C ALA A 156 -15.66 24.62 -7.50
N ASN A 157 -14.95 24.88 -6.40
CA ASN A 157 -15.52 25.39 -5.14
C ASN A 157 -16.70 24.58 -4.59
N SER A 158 -16.68 23.26 -4.81
CA SER A 158 -17.75 22.36 -4.38
C SER A 158 -17.32 21.54 -3.17
N GLN A 159 -18.30 21.08 -2.40
CA GLN A 159 -18.06 20.19 -1.26
C GLN A 159 -18.83 18.89 -1.40
N LYS A 160 -18.24 17.80 -0.92
CA LYS A 160 -18.87 16.49 -0.90
C LYS A 160 -18.47 15.73 0.37
N PRO A 161 -19.42 15.31 1.23
CA PRO A 161 -19.09 14.45 2.35
C PRO A 161 -18.77 13.03 1.89
N LEU A 162 -17.80 12.41 2.55
CA LEU A 162 -17.51 10.98 2.47
C LEU A 162 -18.23 10.24 3.59
N LYS A 163 -18.61 8.99 3.32
CA LYS A 163 -19.05 8.03 4.32
C LYS A 163 -18.07 6.86 4.36
N VAL A 164 -17.56 6.53 5.54
CA VAL A 164 -16.67 5.38 5.76
C VAL A 164 -17.43 4.30 6.52
N THR A 165 -17.49 3.10 5.94
CA THR A 165 -18.18 1.96 6.54
C THR A 165 -17.19 0.85 6.85
N ALA A 166 -17.12 0.42 8.11
CA ALA A 166 -16.37 -0.75 8.53
C ALA A 166 -17.18 -2.03 8.32
N HIS A 167 -16.52 -3.10 7.85
CA HIS A 167 -17.12 -4.42 7.61
C HIS A 167 -16.44 -5.45 8.50
N TYR A 168 -17.26 -6.22 9.21
CA TYR A 168 -16.82 -7.08 10.31
C TYR A 168 -17.01 -8.57 10.01
N SER A 169 -16.26 -9.42 10.73
CA SER A 169 -16.22 -10.88 10.52
C SER A 169 -17.54 -11.62 10.72
N ASN A 170 -18.49 -11.02 11.43
CA ASN A 170 -19.84 -11.56 11.61
C ASN A 170 -20.86 -11.01 10.58
N GLY A 171 -20.38 -10.32 9.53
CA GLY A 171 -21.21 -9.73 8.49
C GLY A 171 -21.85 -8.38 8.85
N THR A 172 -21.67 -7.88 10.08
CA THR A 172 -22.19 -6.56 10.46
C THR A 172 -21.34 -5.43 9.88
N THR A 173 -21.92 -4.24 9.79
CA THR A 173 -21.24 -3.02 9.36
C THR A 173 -21.48 -1.88 10.34
N ARG A 174 -20.56 -0.91 10.39
CA ARG A 174 -20.70 0.31 11.19
C ARG A 174 -20.26 1.52 10.39
N ASP A 175 -20.98 2.63 10.54
CA ASP A 175 -20.49 3.93 10.09
C ASP A 175 -19.37 4.39 11.02
N VAL A 176 -18.17 4.51 10.46
CA VAL A 176 -16.96 4.89 11.19
C VAL A 176 -16.37 6.20 10.66
N THR A 177 -17.14 6.97 9.89
CA THR A 177 -16.70 8.23 9.26
C THR A 177 -16.05 9.17 10.28
N ARG A 178 -16.69 9.32 11.45
CA ARG A 178 -16.20 10.18 12.54
C ARG A 178 -14.84 9.73 13.11
N LEU A 179 -14.57 8.43 13.10
CA LEU A 179 -13.34 7.82 13.61
C LEU A 179 -12.29 7.60 12.53
N ALA A 180 -12.62 7.83 11.27
CA ALA A 180 -11.67 7.74 10.17
C ALA A 180 -10.75 8.95 10.10
N GLN A 181 -9.50 8.72 9.70
CA GLN A 181 -8.56 9.76 9.29
C GLN A 181 -8.64 9.93 7.77
N PHE A 182 -8.52 11.17 7.30
CA PHE A 182 -8.59 11.48 5.88
C PHE A 182 -7.32 12.19 5.43
N GLN A 183 -6.87 11.87 4.22
CA GLN A 183 -5.70 12.50 3.60
C GLN A 183 -5.92 12.59 2.10
N SER A 184 -5.54 13.71 1.51
CA SER A 184 -5.46 13.89 0.06
C SER A 184 -4.01 13.82 -0.40
N ASN A 185 -3.73 13.16 -1.53
CA ASN A 185 -2.41 13.19 -2.14
C ASN A 185 -2.14 14.49 -2.91
N GLU A 186 -3.19 15.15 -3.40
CA GLU A 186 -3.14 16.43 -4.13
C GLU A 186 -4.21 17.37 -3.59
N SER A 187 -3.94 17.98 -2.43
CA SER A 187 -4.89 18.86 -1.72
C SER A 187 -5.21 20.15 -2.47
N ALA A 188 -4.34 20.55 -3.40
CA ALA A 188 -4.56 21.68 -4.30
C ALA A 188 -5.77 21.46 -5.23
N ILE A 189 -5.98 20.22 -5.68
CA ILE A 189 -7.12 19.81 -6.53
C ILE A 189 -8.34 19.51 -5.64
N ALA A 190 -8.17 18.62 -4.67
CA ALA A 190 -9.22 18.22 -3.75
C ALA A 190 -8.66 18.06 -2.33
N ALA A 191 -8.97 19.00 -1.45
CA ALA A 191 -8.66 18.88 -0.02
C ALA A 191 -9.75 18.06 0.70
N VAL A 192 -9.42 17.53 1.86
CA VAL A 192 -10.36 16.85 2.75
C VAL A 192 -10.10 17.29 4.18
N ASN A 193 -11.16 17.56 4.94
CA ASN A 193 -11.04 17.92 6.36
C ASN A 193 -11.22 16.70 7.29
N ASP A 194 -11.02 16.90 8.59
CA ASP A 194 -11.13 15.85 9.60
C ASP A 194 -12.54 15.25 9.74
N ALA A 195 -13.57 15.92 9.22
CA ALA A 195 -14.94 15.41 9.19
C ALA A 195 -15.24 14.55 7.96
N GLY A 196 -14.26 14.35 7.07
CA GLY A 196 -14.43 13.61 5.82
C GLY A 196 -15.17 14.39 4.74
N VAL A 197 -15.16 15.73 4.80
CA VAL A 197 -15.74 16.57 3.74
C VAL A 197 -14.65 16.95 2.77
N ILE A 198 -14.80 16.51 1.51
CA ILE A 198 -13.97 16.93 0.38
C ILE A 198 -14.36 18.35 0.00
N SER A 199 -13.36 19.19 -0.28
CA SER A 199 -13.53 20.52 -0.86
C SER A 199 -12.61 20.69 -2.06
N THR A 200 -13.17 21.09 -3.20
CA THR A 200 -12.41 21.44 -4.40
C THR A 200 -12.16 22.95 -4.47
N ASN A 201 -11.03 23.34 -5.07
CA ASN A 201 -10.70 24.73 -5.34
C ASN A 201 -10.88 25.04 -6.84
N THR A 202 -9.90 25.69 -7.47
CA THR A 202 -9.89 26.08 -8.89
C THR A 202 -8.87 25.30 -9.73
N ILE A 203 -8.01 24.49 -9.11
CA ILE A 203 -6.99 23.70 -9.82
C ILE A 203 -7.60 22.38 -10.31
N THR A 204 -7.70 22.23 -11.63
CA THR A 204 -8.28 21.06 -12.30
C THR A 204 -7.32 19.88 -12.33
N GLY A 205 -7.85 18.68 -12.32
CA GLY A 205 -7.08 17.44 -12.37
C GLY A 205 -7.79 16.32 -11.63
N GLU A 206 -7.01 15.36 -11.13
CA GLU A 206 -7.51 14.27 -10.32
C GLU A 206 -6.65 14.10 -9.07
N SER A 207 -7.31 13.74 -7.97
CA SER A 207 -6.70 13.50 -6.68
C SER A 207 -7.33 12.26 -6.03
N ALA A 208 -6.54 11.56 -5.23
CA ALA A 208 -6.97 10.42 -4.44
C ALA A 208 -7.11 10.86 -2.97
N VAL A 209 -8.33 10.72 -2.44
CA VAL A 209 -8.64 10.97 -1.03
C VAL A 209 -8.68 9.63 -0.31
N MET A 210 -7.66 9.37 0.50
CA MET A 210 -7.57 8.19 1.35
C MET A 210 -8.35 8.40 2.64
N ALA A 211 -9.18 7.42 2.99
CA ALA A 211 -9.76 7.24 4.31
C ALA A 211 -9.05 6.07 5.02
N ARG A 212 -8.68 6.26 6.29
CA ARG A 212 -8.06 5.25 7.14
C ARG A 212 -8.90 5.04 8.39
N TYR A 213 -9.11 3.78 8.75
CA TYR A 213 -9.71 3.39 10.03
C TYR A 213 -8.92 2.21 10.58
N MET A 214 -8.22 2.43 11.70
CA MET A 214 -7.22 1.50 12.24
C MET A 214 -6.18 1.14 11.15
N SER A 215 -5.94 -0.17 10.94
CA SER A 215 -5.02 -0.70 9.93
C SER A 215 -5.59 -0.73 8.51
N GLN A 216 -6.87 -0.40 8.31
CA GLN A 216 -7.55 -0.51 7.03
C GLN A 216 -7.61 0.83 6.29
N ILE A 217 -7.53 0.77 4.96
CA ILE A 217 -7.59 1.93 4.06
C ILE A 217 -8.64 1.73 2.97
N ALA A 218 -9.26 2.81 2.54
CA ALA A 218 -10.08 2.90 1.32
C ALA A 218 -9.82 4.25 0.64
N VAL A 219 -10.05 4.34 -0.66
CA VAL A 219 -9.73 5.53 -1.45
C VAL A 219 -10.96 5.98 -2.24
N CYS A 220 -11.21 7.29 -2.23
CA CYS A 220 -12.13 7.97 -3.14
C CYS A 220 -11.31 8.71 -4.20
N THR A 221 -11.56 8.43 -5.47
CA THR A 221 -10.97 9.20 -6.58
C THR A 221 -11.82 10.41 -6.87
N VAL A 222 -11.23 11.60 -6.80
CA VAL A 222 -11.91 12.88 -7.05
C VAL A 222 -11.33 13.53 -8.29
N SER A 223 -12.16 13.75 -9.30
CA SER A 223 -11.77 14.45 -10.52
C SER A 223 -12.46 15.81 -10.59
N MET A 224 -11.68 16.84 -10.89
CA MET A 224 -12.18 18.18 -11.21
C MET A 224 -11.84 18.50 -12.67
N PRO A 225 -12.81 18.42 -13.58
CA PRO A 225 -12.57 18.62 -15.01
C PRO A 225 -12.36 20.09 -15.35
N LEU A 226 -11.88 20.37 -16.56
CA LEU A 226 -11.84 21.72 -17.10
C LEU A 226 -13.25 22.34 -17.16
N PRO A 227 -13.39 23.67 -16.98
CA PRO A 227 -14.70 24.31 -16.94
C PRO A 227 -15.43 24.24 -18.29
N ASN A 228 -14.68 24.30 -19.40
CA ASN A 228 -15.25 24.26 -20.74
C ASN A 228 -15.69 22.85 -21.10
N GLU A 229 -16.90 22.72 -21.66
CA GLU A 229 -17.37 21.44 -22.17
C GLU A 229 -16.70 21.11 -23.51
N VAL A 230 -16.42 19.82 -23.69
CA VAL A 230 -15.95 19.25 -24.96
C VAL A 230 -17.04 18.32 -25.47
N SER A 231 -17.48 18.51 -26.71
CA SER A 231 -18.51 17.68 -27.32
C SER A 231 -18.08 16.21 -27.36
N LYS A 232 -19.02 15.30 -27.07
CA LYS A 232 -18.78 13.85 -27.16
C LYS A 232 -18.29 13.42 -28.55
N GLU A 233 -18.75 14.09 -29.59
CA GLU A 233 -18.32 13.83 -30.97
C GLU A 233 -16.80 13.96 -31.17
N VAL A 234 -16.15 14.84 -30.41
CA VAL A 234 -14.68 15.00 -30.48
C VAL A 234 -14.01 13.69 -30.12
N TYR A 235 -14.43 13.06 -29.02
CA TYR A 235 -13.88 11.79 -28.53
C TYR A 235 -14.31 10.59 -29.37
N GLU A 236 -15.53 10.61 -29.93
CA GLU A 236 -16.03 9.55 -30.81
C GLU A 236 -15.22 9.47 -32.11
N LYS A 237 -14.81 10.61 -32.66
CA LYS A 237 -13.99 10.71 -33.89
C LYS A 237 -12.51 10.39 -33.68
N LEU A 238 -12.02 10.24 -32.45
CA LEU A 238 -10.63 9.88 -32.19
C LEU A 238 -10.34 8.44 -32.66
N PRO A 239 -9.13 8.17 -33.20
CA PRO A 239 -8.75 6.84 -33.62
C PRO A 239 -8.69 5.88 -32.43
N ARG A 240 -9.08 4.62 -32.65
CA ARG A 240 -8.97 3.52 -31.69
C ARG A 240 -8.17 2.39 -32.35
N LYS A 241 -6.86 2.36 -32.12
CA LYS A 241 -5.98 1.30 -32.63
C LYS A 241 -5.97 0.10 -31.71
N ASN A 242 -6.12 0.30 -30.40
CA ASN A 242 -6.21 -0.77 -29.41
C ASN A 242 -7.04 -0.35 -28.19
N PHE A 243 -7.20 -1.27 -27.23
CA PHE A 243 -7.99 -1.07 -26.02
C PHE A 243 -7.44 0.02 -25.08
N ILE A 244 -6.15 0.38 -25.18
CA ILE A 244 -5.53 1.43 -24.37
C ILE A 244 -6.06 2.80 -24.79
N ASP A 245 -6.24 3.02 -26.11
CA ASP A 245 -6.78 4.28 -26.63
C ASP A 245 -8.15 4.58 -26.03
N GLU A 246 -9.01 3.57 -25.88
CA GLU A 246 -10.32 3.71 -25.26
C GLU A 246 -10.23 4.20 -23.81
N GLN A 247 -9.30 3.65 -23.02
CA GLN A 247 -9.06 4.07 -21.63
C GLN A 247 -8.54 5.50 -21.55
N VAL A 248 -7.61 5.88 -22.45
CA VAL A 248 -7.09 7.25 -22.54
C VAL A 248 -8.21 8.23 -22.91
N TRP A 249 -9.03 7.90 -23.92
CA TRP A 249 -10.15 8.75 -24.35
C TRP A 249 -11.21 8.92 -23.27
N GLN A 250 -11.55 7.86 -22.54
CA GLN A 250 -12.45 7.96 -21.40
C GLN A 250 -11.89 8.89 -20.32
N LYS A 251 -10.59 8.80 -20.02
CA LYS A 251 -9.93 9.66 -19.04
C LYS A 251 -9.90 11.13 -19.47
N LEU A 252 -9.56 11.41 -20.73
CA LEU A 252 -9.57 12.76 -21.27
C LEU A 252 -10.99 13.35 -21.29
N ALA A 253 -12.00 12.57 -21.69
CA ALA A 253 -13.40 12.98 -21.66
C ALA A 253 -13.88 13.31 -20.25
N ARG A 254 -13.51 12.47 -19.26
CA ARG A 254 -13.81 12.70 -17.85
C ARG A 254 -13.25 14.03 -17.35
N LEU A 255 -12.05 14.40 -17.79
CA LEU A 255 -11.39 15.67 -17.42
C LEU A 255 -11.71 16.83 -18.38
N ARG A 256 -12.54 16.60 -19.41
CA ARG A 256 -12.86 17.56 -20.48
C ARG A 256 -11.61 18.10 -21.19
N LEU A 257 -10.62 17.24 -21.37
CA LEU A 257 -9.38 17.52 -22.09
C LEU A 257 -9.52 17.08 -23.54
N THR A 258 -8.95 17.83 -24.47
CA THR A 258 -8.71 17.38 -25.84
C THR A 258 -7.28 16.87 -25.98
N PRO A 259 -7.03 15.78 -26.73
CA PRO A 259 -5.66 15.31 -26.94
C PRO A 259 -4.83 16.33 -27.73
N SER A 260 -3.52 16.32 -27.51
CA SER A 260 -2.58 17.05 -28.37
C SER A 260 -2.56 16.47 -29.79
N ALA A 261 -2.18 17.30 -30.76
CA ALA A 261 -1.95 16.83 -32.12
C ALA A 261 -0.87 15.73 -32.14
N PRO A 262 -0.95 14.75 -33.06
CA PRO A 262 0.08 13.75 -33.23
C PRO A 262 1.45 14.38 -33.45
N ALA A 263 2.49 13.80 -32.84
CA ALA A 263 3.85 14.25 -33.08
C ALA A 263 4.21 14.11 -34.57
N PRO A 264 4.96 15.06 -35.16
CA PRO A 264 5.46 14.94 -36.53
C PRO A 264 6.45 13.79 -36.65
N ASP A 265 6.63 13.26 -37.87
CA ASP A 265 7.39 12.04 -38.13
C ASP A 265 8.83 12.06 -37.59
N HIS A 266 9.57 13.16 -37.76
CA HIS A 266 10.93 13.27 -37.23
C HIS A 266 10.99 13.22 -35.69
N THR A 267 9.97 13.74 -35.01
CA THR A 267 9.88 13.69 -33.54
C THR A 267 9.51 12.29 -33.08
N PHE A 268 8.54 11.65 -33.75
CA PHE A 268 8.18 10.26 -33.50
C PHE A 268 9.39 9.34 -33.69
N LEU A 269 10.08 9.44 -34.82
CA LEU A 269 11.28 8.66 -35.17
C LEU A 269 12.33 8.71 -34.06
N ARG A 270 12.71 9.92 -33.62
CA ARG A 270 13.72 10.06 -32.56
C ARG A 270 13.27 9.40 -31.25
N ARG A 271 12.00 9.58 -30.86
CA ARG A 271 11.45 9.00 -29.61
C ARG A 271 11.48 7.48 -29.66
N VAL A 272 10.89 6.86 -30.67
CA VAL A 272 10.81 5.40 -30.75
C VAL A 272 12.17 4.71 -30.83
N PHE A 273 13.17 5.32 -31.48
CA PHE A 273 14.54 4.81 -31.48
C PHE A 273 15.16 4.82 -30.08
N ILE A 274 15.00 5.91 -29.34
CA ILE A 274 15.54 6.03 -27.98
C ILE A 274 14.78 5.10 -27.02
N ASP A 275 13.45 5.08 -27.09
CA ASP A 275 12.62 4.34 -26.14
C ASP A 275 12.75 2.81 -26.33
N ILE A 276 12.82 2.35 -27.59
CA ILE A 276 12.85 0.92 -27.91
C ILE A 276 14.26 0.35 -27.84
N ILE A 277 15.25 1.01 -28.46
CA ILE A 277 16.62 0.47 -28.61
C ILE A 277 17.72 1.33 -27.98
N GLY A 278 17.39 2.42 -27.30
CA GLY A 278 18.34 3.17 -26.48
C GLY A 278 19.36 4.03 -27.23
N ARG A 279 19.15 4.31 -28.52
CA ARG A 279 20.03 5.18 -29.33
C ARG A 279 19.24 6.11 -30.23
N ALA A 280 19.90 7.13 -30.78
CA ALA A 280 19.31 7.94 -31.84
C ALA A 280 19.33 7.19 -33.20
N PRO A 281 18.43 7.53 -34.14
CA PRO A 281 18.52 7.04 -35.50
C PRO A 281 19.78 7.58 -36.19
N THR A 282 20.38 6.77 -37.06
CA THR A 282 21.41 7.21 -38.00
C THR A 282 20.80 8.10 -39.09
N ALA A 283 21.65 8.80 -39.85
CA ALA A 283 21.18 9.66 -40.94
C ALA A 283 20.44 8.85 -42.03
N ASP A 284 20.92 7.65 -42.36
CA ASP A 284 20.31 6.79 -43.38
C ASP A 284 18.98 6.20 -42.91
N GLU A 285 18.89 5.72 -41.67
CA GLU A 285 17.63 5.25 -41.06
C GLU A 285 16.59 6.38 -41.03
N ALA A 286 17.01 7.60 -40.70
CA ALA A 286 16.12 8.75 -40.67
C ALA A 286 15.62 9.10 -42.07
N LYS A 287 16.51 9.13 -43.08
CA LYS A 287 16.11 9.38 -44.46
C LYS A 287 15.13 8.32 -44.96
N GLN A 288 15.43 7.04 -44.73
CA GLN A 288 14.58 5.93 -45.14
C GLN A 288 13.16 6.06 -44.57
N PHE A 289 13.02 6.41 -43.29
CA PHE A 289 11.71 6.56 -42.65
C PHE A 289 10.96 7.82 -43.09
N LEU A 290 11.67 8.94 -43.26
CA LEU A 290 11.06 10.21 -43.64
C LEU A 290 10.59 10.21 -45.10
N ASP A 291 11.33 9.54 -45.99
CA ASP A 291 11.01 9.43 -47.42
C ASP A 291 9.98 8.30 -47.70
N ASP A 292 9.68 7.43 -46.74
CA ASP A 292 8.66 6.36 -46.89
C ASP A 292 7.23 6.96 -46.91
N PRO A 293 6.47 6.78 -48.00
CA PRO A 293 5.08 7.26 -48.11
C PRO A 293 4.06 6.29 -47.50
N SER A 294 4.48 5.12 -47.02
CA SER A 294 3.57 4.06 -46.57
C SER A 294 2.73 4.51 -45.38
N PRO A 295 1.40 4.29 -45.40
CA PRO A 295 0.52 4.74 -44.32
C PRO A 295 0.76 4.03 -42.98
N ASN A 296 1.45 2.88 -42.99
CA ASN A 296 1.79 2.05 -41.83
C ASN A 296 3.28 2.09 -41.45
N LYS A 297 4.04 3.06 -41.96
CA LYS A 297 5.50 3.13 -41.73
C LYS A 297 5.89 3.22 -40.26
N ARG A 298 5.01 3.80 -39.41
CA ARG A 298 5.26 3.91 -37.96
C ARG A 298 5.19 2.56 -37.27
N GLU A 299 4.18 1.76 -37.57
CA GLU A 299 4.03 0.39 -37.07
C GLU A 299 5.18 -0.49 -37.57
N ALA A 300 5.48 -0.43 -38.87
CA ALA A 300 6.58 -1.19 -39.46
C ALA A 300 7.93 -0.84 -38.83
N LEU A 301 8.17 0.44 -38.53
CA LEU A 301 9.38 0.87 -37.81
C LEU A 301 9.43 0.29 -36.40
N VAL A 302 8.33 0.32 -35.65
CA VAL A 302 8.28 -0.25 -34.29
C VAL A 302 8.59 -1.75 -34.33
N ASP A 303 7.96 -2.51 -35.23
CA ASP A 303 8.23 -3.94 -35.39
C ASP A 303 9.69 -4.22 -35.77
N HIS A 304 10.25 -3.40 -36.66
CA HIS A 304 11.66 -3.48 -37.03
C HIS A 304 12.59 -3.25 -35.84
N LEU A 305 12.33 -2.21 -35.03
CA LEU A 305 13.14 -1.88 -33.86
C LEU A 305 13.04 -2.94 -32.75
N LEU A 306 11.85 -3.50 -32.52
CA LEU A 306 11.64 -4.59 -31.55
C LEU A 306 12.39 -5.87 -31.95
N ALA A 307 12.62 -6.09 -33.25
CA ALA A 307 13.38 -7.22 -33.77
C ALA A 307 14.92 -7.00 -33.75
N GLN A 308 15.40 -5.79 -33.47
CA GLN A 308 16.83 -5.48 -33.44
C GLN A 308 17.51 -6.09 -32.19
N PRO A 309 18.76 -6.57 -32.31
CA PRO A 309 19.55 -6.99 -31.14
C PRO A 309 19.68 -5.91 -30.07
N ASP A 310 19.73 -4.64 -30.48
CA ASP A 310 19.83 -3.48 -29.59
C ASP A 310 18.66 -3.40 -28.58
N TYR A 311 17.45 -3.87 -28.96
CA TYR A 311 16.31 -3.95 -28.04
C TYR A 311 16.66 -4.79 -26.81
N ALA A 312 17.25 -5.97 -27.03
CA ALA A 312 17.61 -6.89 -25.97
C ALA A 312 18.68 -6.29 -25.05
N GLU A 313 19.66 -5.58 -25.61
CA GLU A 313 20.71 -4.92 -24.83
C GLU A 313 20.14 -3.76 -23.99
N HIS A 314 19.27 -2.96 -24.58
CA HIS A 314 18.65 -1.80 -23.92
C HIS A 314 17.76 -2.23 -22.75
N TRP A 315 16.88 -3.20 -22.96
CA TRP A 315 15.97 -3.68 -21.92
C TRP A 315 16.67 -4.52 -20.85
N ALA A 316 17.73 -5.25 -21.20
CA ALA A 316 18.57 -5.93 -20.22
C ALA A 316 19.25 -4.93 -19.27
N ASN A 317 19.71 -3.77 -19.76
CA ASN A 317 20.26 -2.72 -18.90
C ASN A 317 19.22 -2.20 -17.88
N LYS A 318 17.98 -1.92 -18.33
CA LYS A 318 16.90 -1.51 -17.43
C LYS A 318 16.64 -2.53 -16.32
N TRP A 319 16.71 -3.82 -16.65
CA TRP A 319 16.57 -4.89 -15.65
C TRP A 319 17.77 -5.03 -14.74
N ALA A 320 18.99 -4.82 -15.24
CA ALA A 320 20.18 -4.78 -14.40
C ALA A 320 20.08 -3.65 -13.36
N ASP A 321 19.56 -2.47 -13.74
CA ASP A 321 19.32 -1.35 -12.84
C ASP A 321 18.27 -1.67 -11.76
N LEU A 322 17.22 -2.43 -12.09
CA LEU A 322 16.22 -2.88 -11.10
C LEU A 322 16.82 -3.91 -10.12
N LEU A 323 17.64 -4.83 -10.62
CA LEU A 323 18.22 -5.93 -9.83
C LEU A 323 19.46 -5.50 -9.03
N ARG A 324 20.08 -4.36 -9.41
CA ARG A 324 21.19 -3.69 -8.72
C ARG A 324 22.34 -4.63 -8.33
N PRO A 325 22.98 -5.32 -9.28
CA PRO A 325 24.14 -6.15 -8.96
C PRO A 325 25.30 -5.27 -8.47
N ASN A 326 25.91 -5.62 -7.34
CA ASN A 326 26.96 -4.82 -6.71
C ASN A 326 28.35 -5.47 -6.80
N PRO A 327 29.27 -5.00 -7.68
CA PRO A 327 30.58 -5.60 -7.85
C PRO A 327 31.49 -5.41 -6.62
N TYR A 328 31.24 -4.40 -5.79
CA TYR A 328 31.98 -4.19 -4.54
C TYR A 328 31.57 -5.17 -3.45
N HIS A 329 30.38 -5.76 -3.55
CA HIS A 329 29.91 -6.75 -2.59
C HIS A 329 30.24 -8.17 -3.05
N VAL A 330 29.83 -8.56 -4.26
CA VAL A 330 29.92 -9.96 -4.73
C VAL A 330 31.04 -10.23 -5.74
N GLY A 331 31.81 -9.19 -6.09
CA GLY A 331 32.90 -9.22 -7.06
C GLY A 331 32.45 -9.13 -8.52
N ILE A 332 33.37 -8.66 -9.38
CA ILE A 332 33.10 -8.35 -10.79
C ILE A 332 32.58 -9.56 -11.57
N LYS A 333 33.18 -10.74 -11.39
CA LYS A 333 32.79 -11.97 -12.13
C LYS A 333 31.32 -12.34 -11.88
N SER A 334 30.86 -12.24 -10.64
CA SER A 334 29.48 -12.53 -10.24
C SER A 334 28.50 -11.60 -10.95
N VAL A 335 28.83 -10.30 -11.00
CA VAL A 335 28.02 -9.28 -11.69
C VAL A 335 27.98 -9.54 -13.19
N LEU A 336 29.11 -9.85 -13.82
CA LEU A 336 29.17 -10.16 -15.26
C LEU A 336 28.35 -11.41 -15.63
N ASN A 337 28.38 -12.45 -14.79
CA ASN A 337 27.56 -13.64 -15.03
C ASN A 337 26.07 -13.35 -14.89
N TYR A 338 25.70 -12.47 -13.95
CA TYR A 338 24.32 -12.07 -13.75
C TYR A 338 23.82 -11.23 -14.93
N ASP A 339 24.59 -10.22 -15.34
CA ASP A 339 24.34 -9.40 -16.52
C ASP A 339 24.20 -10.24 -17.80
N ALA A 340 25.12 -11.20 -18.02
CA ALA A 340 25.05 -12.11 -19.17
C ALA A 340 23.77 -12.95 -19.18
N TRP A 341 23.30 -13.41 -18.02
CA TRP A 341 22.04 -14.16 -17.91
C TRP A 341 20.81 -13.27 -18.20
N ILE A 342 20.81 -12.02 -17.74
CA ILE A 342 19.73 -11.06 -18.03
C ILE A 342 19.68 -10.79 -19.54
N ARG A 343 20.82 -10.46 -20.16
CA ARG A 343 20.91 -10.22 -21.61
C ARG A 343 20.47 -11.44 -22.43
N ASP A 344 20.91 -12.64 -22.05
CA ASP A 344 20.50 -13.88 -22.71
C ASP A 344 18.97 -14.09 -22.63
N ALA A 345 18.35 -13.77 -21.49
CA ALA A 345 16.90 -13.87 -21.36
C ALA A 345 16.16 -12.93 -22.33
N PHE A 346 16.64 -11.69 -22.50
CA PHE A 346 16.06 -10.74 -23.46
C PHE A 346 16.31 -11.16 -24.91
N ARG A 347 17.53 -11.59 -25.27
CA ARG A 347 17.85 -12.05 -26.62
C ARG A 347 17.02 -13.25 -27.05
N LYS A 348 16.64 -14.11 -26.11
CA LYS A 348 15.77 -15.27 -26.35
C LYS A 348 14.28 -14.95 -26.28
N ASN A 349 13.90 -13.69 -26.05
CA ASN A 349 12.53 -13.26 -25.79
C ASN A 349 11.85 -14.15 -24.73
N LYS A 350 12.55 -14.38 -23.61
CA LYS A 350 12.07 -15.25 -22.54
C LYS A 350 10.74 -14.72 -21.97
N PRO A 351 9.70 -15.55 -21.86
CA PRO A 351 8.46 -15.16 -21.20
C PRO A 351 8.73 -14.58 -19.81
N TYR A 352 8.06 -13.48 -19.47
CA TYR A 352 8.33 -12.75 -18.22
C TYR A 352 8.09 -13.61 -16.98
N ASP A 353 7.05 -14.45 -16.99
CA ASP A 353 6.77 -15.40 -15.91
C ASP A 353 7.91 -16.43 -15.77
N GLN A 354 8.47 -16.92 -16.86
CA GLN A 354 9.61 -17.82 -16.83
C GLN A 354 10.88 -17.11 -16.31
N PHE A 355 11.15 -15.88 -16.74
CA PHE A 355 12.26 -15.06 -16.23
C PHE A 355 12.20 -14.94 -14.71
N VAL A 356 11.04 -14.62 -14.16
CA VAL A 356 10.85 -14.45 -12.71
C VAL A 356 10.91 -15.78 -11.96
N ARG A 357 10.34 -16.86 -12.49
CA ARG A 357 10.46 -18.19 -11.88
C ARG A 357 11.92 -18.63 -11.77
N GLU A 358 12.65 -18.55 -12.88
CA GLU A 358 14.07 -18.92 -12.91
C GLU A 358 14.91 -18.09 -11.92
N LEU A 359 14.59 -16.80 -11.75
CA LEU A 359 15.32 -15.94 -10.82
C LEU A 359 14.98 -16.22 -9.35
N VAL A 360 13.69 -16.27 -9.01
CA VAL A 360 13.21 -16.44 -7.63
C VAL A 360 13.56 -17.81 -7.07
N SER A 361 13.62 -18.86 -7.90
CA SER A 361 13.99 -20.20 -7.46
C SER A 361 15.38 -20.66 -7.92
N ALA A 362 16.25 -19.74 -8.32
CA ALA A 362 17.56 -20.08 -8.86
C ALA A 362 18.39 -20.98 -7.93
N LYS A 363 18.99 -22.00 -8.52
CA LYS A 363 19.86 -23.00 -7.87
C LYS A 363 21.08 -23.27 -8.75
N GLY A 364 22.10 -23.88 -8.17
CA GLY A 364 23.33 -24.28 -8.84
C GLY A 364 24.47 -23.28 -8.64
N SER A 365 25.44 -23.34 -9.54
CA SER A 365 26.68 -22.56 -9.45
C SER A 365 26.48 -21.10 -9.87
N THR A 366 27.10 -20.17 -9.13
CA THR A 366 27.16 -18.73 -9.47
C THR A 366 28.00 -18.42 -10.71
N TRP A 367 28.75 -19.40 -11.21
CA TRP A 367 29.50 -19.29 -12.47
C TRP A 367 28.72 -19.81 -13.68
N ARG A 368 27.90 -20.84 -13.49
CA ARG A 368 27.15 -21.48 -14.58
C ARG A 368 25.73 -20.96 -14.72
N ASN A 369 25.13 -20.51 -13.62
CA ASN A 369 23.78 -19.96 -13.59
C ASN A 369 23.82 -18.54 -13.00
N GLY A 370 23.84 -17.54 -13.89
CA GLY A 370 23.91 -16.12 -13.52
C GLY A 370 22.80 -15.65 -12.57
N SER A 371 21.59 -16.19 -12.69
CA SER A 371 20.45 -15.86 -11.82
C SER A 371 20.68 -16.16 -10.32
N THR A 372 21.57 -17.11 -10.00
CA THR A 372 21.91 -17.42 -8.60
C THR A 372 22.66 -16.30 -7.90
N ASN A 373 23.22 -15.34 -8.64
CA ASN A 373 23.96 -14.21 -8.06
C ASN A 373 23.06 -13.26 -7.26
N MET A 374 21.73 -13.27 -7.46
CA MET A 374 20.80 -12.58 -6.56
C MET A 374 20.96 -13.08 -5.11
N PHE A 375 21.11 -14.40 -4.91
CA PHE A 375 21.30 -15.03 -3.60
C PHE A 375 22.73 -14.97 -3.09
N ARG A 376 23.70 -14.72 -3.97
CA ARG A 376 25.06 -14.40 -3.57
C ARG A 376 25.10 -13.02 -2.93
N ASP A 377 24.45 -12.05 -3.57
CA ASP A 377 24.41 -10.64 -3.13
C ASP A 377 23.51 -10.43 -1.93
N ARG A 378 22.30 -10.99 -1.94
CA ARG A 378 21.33 -10.90 -0.83
C ARG A 378 21.38 -12.20 -0.05
N ARG A 379 22.04 -12.16 1.09
CA ARG A 379 22.34 -13.36 1.88
C ARG A 379 21.20 -13.73 2.81
N GLN A 380 20.48 -12.74 3.31
CA GLN A 380 19.46 -12.92 4.34
C GLN A 380 18.03 -12.96 3.77
N PRO A 381 17.11 -13.71 4.41
CA PRO A 381 15.70 -13.79 3.98
C PRO A 381 14.98 -12.43 3.92
N ASP A 382 15.31 -11.50 4.80
CA ASP A 382 14.74 -10.15 4.84
C ASP A 382 15.21 -9.31 3.64
N GLU A 383 16.49 -9.37 3.26
CA GLU A 383 17.02 -8.70 2.06
C GLU A 383 16.34 -9.20 0.76
N LEU A 384 16.10 -10.51 0.68
CA LEU A 384 15.41 -11.13 -0.44
C LEU A 384 13.93 -10.74 -0.48
N THR A 385 13.28 -10.69 0.69
CA THR A 385 11.89 -10.24 0.84
C THR A 385 11.69 -8.86 0.27
N THR A 386 12.56 -7.91 0.62
CA THR A 386 12.47 -6.53 0.14
C THR A 386 12.57 -6.46 -1.39
N ILE A 387 13.60 -7.08 -1.99
CA ILE A 387 13.74 -6.99 -3.45
C ILE A 387 12.63 -7.74 -4.19
N VAL A 388 12.24 -8.95 -3.73
CA VAL A 388 11.24 -9.76 -4.44
C VAL A 388 9.86 -9.10 -4.37
N SER A 389 9.46 -8.58 -3.20
CA SER A 389 8.18 -7.89 -3.06
C SER A 389 8.13 -6.58 -3.86
N GLN A 390 9.20 -5.78 -3.82
CA GLN A 390 9.25 -4.51 -4.54
C GLN A 390 9.33 -4.73 -6.05
N VAL A 391 10.24 -5.60 -6.52
CA VAL A 391 10.48 -5.78 -7.95
C VAL A 391 9.35 -6.57 -8.60
N PHE A 392 8.81 -7.62 -7.98
CA PHE A 392 7.83 -8.48 -8.67
C PHE A 392 6.39 -8.21 -8.29
N LEU A 393 6.11 -7.46 -7.23
CA LEU A 393 4.75 -7.13 -6.82
C LEU A 393 4.49 -5.63 -6.71
N GLY A 394 5.52 -4.77 -6.78
CA GLY A 394 5.36 -3.33 -6.53
C GLY A 394 5.00 -3.01 -5.08
N ILE A 395 5.21 -3.94 -4.14
CA ILE A 395 4.86 -3.79 -2.73
C ILE A 395 6.12 -3.48 -1.93
N ARG A 396 6.11 -2.37 -1.19
CA ARG A 396 7.27 -1.91 -0.40
C ARG A 396 7.20 -2.42 1.03
N LEU A 397 7.68 -3.64 1.25
CA LEU A 397 7.66 -4.26 2.58
C LEU A 397 8.77 -3.76 3.53
N GLU A 398 9.74 -2.97 3.09
CA GLU A 398 10.89 -2.57 3.93
C GLU A 398 10.47 -1.90 5.25
N CYS A 399 9.44 -1.04 5.24
CA CYS A 399 8.96 -0.46 6.49
C CYS A 399 8.38 -1.51 7.43
N ALA A 400 7.66 -2.52 6.88
CA ALA A 400 7.06 -3.64 7.61
C ALA A 400 8.10 -4.48 8.37
N LYS A 401 9.37 -4.45 7.96
CA LYS A 401 10.48 -5.17 8.62
C LYS A 401 10.64 -4.83 10.10
N CYS A 402 10.51 -3.54 10.43
CA CYS A 402 10.80 -3.03 11.78
C CYS A 402 9.54 -2.66 12.57
N HIS A 403 8.48 -2.26 11.88
CA HIS A 403 7.17 -1.91 12.43
C HIS A 403 6.11 -2.06 11.33
N HIS A 404 4.83 -2.07 11.66
CA HIS A 404 3.76 -2.12 10.65
C HIS A 404 3.87 -1.02 9.58
N HIS A 405 3.44 -1.25 8.34
CA HIS A 405 3.59 -0.24 7.31
C HIS A 405 2.70 1.00 7.60
N PRO A 406 3.25 2.23 7.60
CA PRO A 406 2.50 3.42 8.01
C PRO A 406 1.39 3.81 7.03
N PHE A 407 1.53 3.45 5.76
CA PHE A 407 0.62 3.87 4.69
C PHE A 407 -0.09 2.71 4.00
N GLU A 408 0.20 1.47 4.37
CA GLU A 408 -0.33 0.27 3.72
C GLU A 408 -0.82 -0.72 4.79
N LYS A 409 -1.49 -1.78 4.35
CA LYS A 409 -2.09 -2.79 5.25
C LYS A 409 -1.09 -3.83 5.79
N TRP A 410 0.18 -3.76 5.40
CA TRP A 410 1.15 -4.81 5.66
C TRP A 410 1.71 -4.75 7.08
N ALA A 411 1.71 -5.91 7.73
CA ALA A 411 2.22 -6.10 9.07
C ALA A 411 3.64 -6.64 9.13
N GLN A 412 4.26 -6.54 10.32
CA GLN A 412 5.56 -7.15 10.55
C GLN A 412 5.49 -8.68 10.39
N ASP A 413 4.39 -9.29 10.82
CA ASP A 413 4.10 -10.70 10.56
C ASP A 413 4.09 -11.02 9.07
N ASP A 414 3.48 -10.19 8.23
CA ASP A 414 3.44 -10.41 6.77
C ASP A 414 4.84 -10.39 6.17
N PHE A 415 5.70 -9.45 6.62
CA PHE A 415 7.09 -9.37 6.19
C PHE A 415 7.83 -10.69 6.49
N TYR A 416 7.81 -11.14 7.75
CA TYR A 416 8.61 -12.30 8.15
C TYR A 416 8.00 -13.64 7.71
N SER A 417 6.68 -13.71 7.52
CA SER A 417 6.03 -14.85 6.87
C SER A 417 6.38 -14.96 5.39
N PHE A 418 6.49 -13.84 4.69
CA PHE A 418 6.99 -13.84 3.32
C PHE A 418 8.48 -14.21 3.27
N ALA A 419 9.27 -13.69 4.21
CA ALA A 419 10.69 -14.04 4.35
C ALA A 419 10.92 -15.52 4.63
N ALA A 420 9.98 -16.21 5.28
CA ALA A 420 10.08 -17.63 5.57
C ALA A 420 10.26 -18.50 4.32
N TYR A 421 9.81 -18.07 3.12
CA TYR A 421 10.09 -18.77 1.86
C TYR A 421 11.59 -18.82 1.50
N PHE A 422 12.40 -17.91 2.02
CA PHE A 422 13.84 -17.87 1.77
C PHE A 422 14.67 -18.52 2.89
N SER A 423 14.01 -19.07 3.91
CA SER A 423 14.66 -19.64 5.11
C SER A 423 15.55 -20.85 4.84
N ARG A 424 15.27 -21.61 3.77
CA ARG A 424 15.97 -22.86 3.41
C ARG A 424 17.07 -22.66 2.37
N ILE A 425 17.59 -21.45 2.16
CA ILE A 425 18.66 -21.24 1.18
C ILE A 425 20.01 -21.69 1.75
N GLY A 426 20.55 -22.78 1.22
CA GLY A 426 21.89 -23.28 1.49
C GLY A 426 22.92 -22.71 0.51
N ARG A 427 24.15 -22.52 1.00
CA ARG A 427 25.29 -22.06 0.19
C ARG A 427 26.51 -22.93 0.49
N LYS A 428 27.24 -23.34 -0.56
CA LYS A 428 28.50 -24.10 -0.45
C LYS A 428 29.57 -23.45 -1.32
N GLY A 429 30.71 -23.12 -0.75
CA GLY A 429 31.82 -22.45 -1.44
C GLY A 429 32.64 -21.61 -0.46
N THR A 430 33.52 -20.76 -0.97
CA THR A 430 34.43 -19.95 -0.14
C THR A 430 33.79 -18.66 0.39
N GLY A 431 32.53 -18.39 0.05
CA GLY A 431 31.79 -17.22 0.55
C GLY A 431 32.13 -15.91 -0.17
N ILE A 432 31.85 -14.80 0.52
CA ILE A 432 32.11 -13.44 0.03
C ILE A 432 33.36 -12.89 0.69
N SER A 433 34.27 -12.35 -0.12
CA SER A 433 35.50 -11.68 0.30
C SER A 433 35.69 -10.40 -0.53
N ALA A 434 34.83 -9.40 -0.29
CA ALA A 434 34.89 -8.11 -0.96
C ALA A 434 36.25 -7.41 -0.73
N PRO A 435 36.83 -6.70 -1.74
CA PRO A 435 36.35 -6.51 -3.11
C PRO A 435 36.79 -7.63 -4.09
N ILE A 436 37.69 -8.53 -3.68
CA ILE A 436 38.24 -9.62 -4.50
C ILE A 436 37.41 -10.89 -4.29
N SER A 437 36.10 -10.81 -4.55
CA SER A 437 35.19 -11.96 -4.45
C SER A 437 35.02 -12.62 -5.82
N GLY A 438 35.95 -13.51 -6.20
CA GLY A 438 35.94 -14.16 -7.52
C GLY A 438 35.43 -15.61 -7.52
N SER A 439 35.20 -16.19 -6.35
CA SER A 439 34.99 -17.62 -6.17
C SER A 439 33.59 -18.11 -6.48
N GLU A 440 33.50 -19.35 -6.94
CA GLU A 440 32.23 -20.04 -7.17
C GLU A 440 31.55 -20.35 -5.83
N GLU A 441 30.24 -20.11 -5.75
CA GLU A 441 29.37 -20.66 -4.71
C GLU A 441 28.26 -21.47 -5.40
N PHE A 442 27.82 -22.53 -4.72
CA PHE A 442 26.63 -23.29 -5.10
C PHE A 442 25.48 -22.90 -4.19
N VAL A 443 24.38 -22.45 -4.79
CA VAL A 443 23.10 -22.19 -4.13
C VAL A 443 22.22 -23.43 -4.24
N PHE A 444 21.68 -23.90 -3.13
CA PHE A 444 20.83 -25.10 -3.07
C PHE A 444 19.76 -24.96 -1.98
N THR A 445 18.80 -25.88 -1.98
CA THR A 445 17.76 -25.96 -0.94
C THR A 445 18.29 -26.78 0.24
N GLY A 446 18.42 -26.14 1.39
CA GLY A 446 18.77 -26.80 2.65
C GLY A 446 17.61 -27.62 3.22
N LYS A 447 17.93 -28.55 4.13
CA LYS A 447 16.95 -29.45 4.77
C LYS A 447 16.10 -28.80 5.85
N GLY A 448 16.43 -27.57 6.24
CA GLY A 448 15.78 -26.85 7.32
C GLY A 448 16.13 -25.37 7.29
N GLY A 449 15.45 -24.61 8.15
CA GLY A 449 15.53 -23.17 8.20
C GLY A 449 14.21 -22.60 8.71
N GLN A 450 14.30 -21.57 9.53
CA GLN A 450 13.14 -20.83 10.01
C GLN A 450 13.48 -19.36 10.07
N VAL A 451 12.47 -18.52 9.89
CA VAL A 451 12.54 -17.09 10.18
C VAL A 451 11.75 -16.87 11.47
N LEU A 452 12.35 -16.15 12.41
CA LEU A 452 11.70 -15.79 13.66
C LEU A 452 11.14 -14.37 13.57
N HIS A 453 9.97 -14.14 14.17
CA HIS A 453 9.48 -12.79 14.38
C HIS A 453 10.43 -12.04 15.35
N PRO A 454 10.87 -10.81 15.05
CA PRO A 454 11.88 -10.12 15.86
C PRO A 454 11.38 -9.77 17.27
N VAL A 455 10.07 -9.57 17.46
CA VAL A 455 9.46 -9.26 18.76
C VAL A 455 9.03 -10.52 19.52
N THR A 456 8.09 -11.29 18.99
CA THR A 456 7.53 -12.48 19.65
C THR A 456 8.46 -13.69 19.68
N GLN A 457 9.54 -13.70 18.88
CA GLN A 457 10.47 -14.82 18.71
C GLN A 457 9.81 -16.12 18.21
N GLN A 458 8.57 -16.04 17.72
CA GLN A 458 7.85 -17.17 17.15
C GLN A 458 8.38 -17.49 15.75
N ALA A 459 8.39 -18.79 15.39
CA ALA A 459 8.72 -19.22 14.05
C ALA A 459 7.59 -18.84 13.08
N MET A 460 7.94 -18.12 12.02
CA MET A 460 6.97 -17.59 11.07
C MET A 460 6.59 -18.62 10.02
N PRO A 461 5.30 -18.83 9.77
CA PRO A 461 4.85 -19.72 8.70
C PRO A 461 5.14 -19.10 7.34
N MET A 462 5.43 -19.93 6.34
CA MET A 462 5.50 -19.52 4.94
C MET A 462 4.09 -19.14 4.47
N ARG A 463 3.85 -17.85 4.27
CA ARG A 463 2.53 -17.33 3.86
C ARG A 463 2.70 -16.26 2.78
N PRO A 464 1.93 -16.30 1.68
CA PRO A 464 1.93 -15.22 0.71
C PRO A 464 1.36 -13.94 1.33
N LEU A 465 1.61 -12.79 0.71
CA LEU A 465 1.08 -11.50 1.19
C LEU A 465 -0.45 -11.45 1.10
N PHE A 466 -1.03 -12.14 0.13
CA PHE A 466 -2.48 -12.19 -0.07
C PHE A 466 -2.88 -13.47 -0.79
N GLY A 467 -4.18 -13.78 -0.72
CA GLY A 467 -4.73 -15.01 -1.25
C GLY A 467 -4.17 -16.23 -0.53
N GLN A 468 -4.07 -17.34 -1.26
CA GLN A 468 -3.52 -18.60 -0.77
C GLN A 468 -2.38 -19.04 -1.69
N ALA A 469 -1.36 -19.67 -1.11
CA ALA A 469 -0.33 -20.39 -1.84
C ALA A 469 -0.42 -21.87 -1.45
N PRO A 470 -0.03 -22.79 -2.34
CA PRO A 470 0.07 -24.21 -1.98
C PRO A 470 0.96 -24.40 -0.75
N GLU A 471 0.64 -25.40 0.08
CA GLU A 471 1.54 -25.79 1.15
C GLU A 471 2.88 -26.28 0.58
N VAL A 472 3.97 -25.92 1.24
CA VAL A 472 5.31 -26.33 0.83
C VAL A 472 5.57 -27.74 1.37
N ALA A 473 5.66 -28.72 0.46
CA ALA A 473 6.01 -30.08 0.84
C ALA A 473 7.42 -30.15 1.46
N ALA A 474 7.68 -31.17 2.29
CA ALA A 474 8.91 -31.26 3.07
C ALA A 474 10.20 -31.27 2.21
N ASP A 475 10.13 -31.90 1.03
CA ASP A 475 11.20 -32.05 0.04
C ASP A 475 11.16 -31.00 -1.08
N GLN A 476 10.17 -30.11 -1.06
CA GLN A 476 10.03 -29.04 -2.05
C GLN A 476 10.84 -27.80 -1.64
N ASP A 477 11.41 -27.11 -2.63
CA ASP A 477 11.99 -25.78 -2.40
C ASP A 477 10.86 -24.78 -2.19
N PRO A 478 10.79 -24.09 -1.04
CA PRO A 478 9.75 -23.09 -0.81
C PRO A 478 9.75 -21.98 -1.87
N ARG A 479 10.90 -21.70 -2.50
CA ARG A 479 11.02 -20.67 -3.55
C ARG A 479 10.32 -21.07 -4.84
N ASP A 480 10.20 -22.37 -5.14
CA ASP A 480 9.44 -22.83 -6.30
C ASP A 480 7.94 -22.55 -6.09
N VAL A 481 7.43 -22.76 -4.88
CA VAL A 481 6.05 -22.42 -4.50
C VAL A 481 5.82 -20.91 -4.54
N LEU A 482 6.76 -20.13 -3.99
CA LEU A 482 6.67 -18.67 -4.03
C LEU A 482 6.68 -18.15 -5.47
N ALA A 483 7.57 -18.64 -6.32
CA ALA A 483 7.66 -18.26 -7.71
C ALA A 483 6.37 -18.59 -8.48
N ALA A 484 5.75 -19.75 -8.21
CA ALA A 484 4.46 -20.11 -8.78
C ALA A 484 3.34 -19.17 -8.33
N TRP A 485 3.32 -18.77 -7.05
CA TRP A 485 2.34 -17.81 -6.53
C TRP A 485 2.54 -16.39 -7.10
N ILE A 486 3.79 -15.91 -7.19
CA ILE A 486 4.11 -14.61 -7.80
C ILE A 486 3.61 -14.57 -9.24
N THR A 487 3.91 -15.61 -10.01
CA THR A 487 3.62 -15.66 -11.45
C THR A 487 2.24 -16.25 -11.79
N SER A 488 1.37 -16.42 -10.80
CA SER A 488 0.01 -16.91 -10.99
C SER A 488 -0.85 -15.88 -11.73
N ARG A 489 -1.80 -16.35 -12.54
CA ARG A 489 -2.80 -15.50 -13.20
C ARG A 489 -3.72 -14.78 -12.21
N ASP A 490 -3.88 -15.34 -11.01
CA ASP A 490 -4.69 -14.75 -9.95
C ASP A 490 -3.93 -13.66 -9.17
N ASN A 491 -2.64 -13.47 -9.45
CA ASN A 491 -1.82 -12.43 -8.85
C ASN A 491 -1.77 -11.18 -9.74
N SER A 492 -2.71 -10.25 -9.52
CA SER A 492 -2.78 -9.02 -10.32
C SER A 492 -1.54 -8.13 -10.18
N PHE A 493 -0.92 -8.10 -9.00
CA PHE A 493 0.24 -7.24 -8.71
C PHE A 493 1.44 -7.54 -9.63
N PHE A 494 1.63 -8.82 -9.98
CA PHE A 494 2.71 -9.25 -10.88
C PHE A 494 2.62 -8.61 -12.27
N THR A 495 1.41 -8.57 -12.83
CA THR A 495 1.17 -7.94 -14.14
C THR A 495 1.13 -6.43 -14.04
N GLN A 496 0.47 -5.89 -13.01
CA GLN A 496 0.30 -4.45 -12.80
C GLN A 496 1.64 -3.74 -12.64
N VAL A 497 2.58 -4.29 -11.87
CA VAL A 497 3.89 -3.65 -11.68
C VAL A 497 4.68 -3.59 -12.99
N MET A 498 4.62 -4.64 -13.82
CA MET A 498 5.32 -4.65 -15.11
C MET A 498 4.68 -3.65 -16.09
N VAL A 499 3.34 -3.64 -16.18
CA VAL A 499 2.62 -2.66 -17.01
C VAL A 499 2.96 -1.23 -16.57
N ASN A 500 2.96 -0.96 -15.27
CA ASN A 500 3.29 0.37 -14.74
C ASN A 500 4.73 0.77 -15.10
N ARG A 501 5.69 -0.15 -15.05
CA ARG A 501 7.08 0.11 -15.46
C ARG A 501 7.23 0.40 -16.94
N VAL A 502 6.65 -0.44 -17.80
CA VAL A 502 6.67 -0.19 -19.25
C VAL A 502 6.03 1.16 -19.55
N TRP A 503 4.90 1.47 -18.91
CA TRP A 503 4.24 2.75 -19.07
C TRP A 503 5.12 3.91 -18.63
N THR A 504 5.75 3.81 -17.46
CA THR A 504 6.66 4.84 -16.92
C THR A 504 7.84 5.08 -17.85
N ASP A 505 8.41 4.01 -18.38
CA ASP A 505 9.55 4.08 -19.27
C ASP A 505 9.20 4.78 -20.60
N LEU A 506 8.00 4.55 -21.12
CA LEU A 506 7.53 5.17 -22.37
C LEU A 506 6.93 6.57 -22.19
N MET A 507 6.37 6.88 -21.02
CA MET A 507 5.62 8.11 -20.76
C MET A 507 6.31 9.05 -19.77
N GLU A 508 7.49 8.67 -19.25
CA GLU A 508 8.26 9.34 -18.20
C GLU A 508 7.51 9.52 -16.87
N ARG A 509 6.33 8.92 -16.73
CA ARG A 509 5.47 8.95 -15.55
C ARG A 509 4.60 7.70 -15.49
N GLY A 510 4.61 7.02 -14.35
CA GLY A 510 3.80 5.84 -14.11
C GLY A 510 2.30 6.13 -14.03
N LEU A 511 1.51 5.09 -14.27
CA LEU A 511 0.09 5.07 -13.95
C LEU A 511 -0.12 5.20 -12.42
N VAL A 512 0.82 4.63 -11.65
CA VAL A 512 0.92 4.76 -10.20
C VAL A 512 2.35 5.16 -9.84
N GLU A 513 2.50 6.17 -9.00
CA GLU A 513 3.80 6.67 -8.53
C GLU A 513 3.90 6.56 -7.00
N PRO A 514 5.12 6.35 -6.46
CA PRO A 514 6.36 6.05 -7.16
C PRO A 514 6.43 4.61 -7.71
N VAL A 515 7.12 4.41 -8.84
CA VAL A 515 7.29 3.11 -9.53
C VAL A 515 8.26 2.16 -8.82
#